data_AF-A0AAP8EYB9-F1
#
_entry.id   AF-A0AAP8EYB9-F1
#
_cell.length_a   1.000
_cell.length_b   1.000
_cell.length_c   1.000
_cell.angle_alpha   90.00
_cell.angle_beta   90.00
_cell.angle_gamma   90.00
#
_symmetry.space_group_name_H-M   'P 1'
#
loop_
_entity.id
_entity.type
_entity.pdbx_description
1 polymer ?
#
loop_
_entity_poly.entity_id
_entity_poly.type
_entity_poly.pdbx_seq_one_letter_code
_entity_poly.pdbx_strand_id
1 'polypeptide(L)'
;MAKRRKMALGAENMPDDVYEILNEKSSSRQLTSYVVDLVQNEQRYEQLMQKLESVEKRLNLLNTVENKLDQLLSNGFVTIQKQTDFKGEEPDLKEGKIINATEVIGGIAKEDSEEADF
;
A
#
# COMPACT_ATOMS: atom_id res chain seq x y z
N MET A 1 5.40 38.24 -25.09
CA MET A 1 4.87 38.52 -23.73
C MET A 1 3.37 38.79 -23.86
N ALA A 2 2.50 37.91 -23.38
CA ALA A 2 1.06 38.16 -23.43
C ALA A 2 0.71 39.35 -22.51
N LYS A 3 -0.01 40.34 -23.04
CA LYS A 3 -0.42 41.53 -22.29
C LYS A 3 -1.43 41.10 -21.22
N ARG A 4 -1.02 41.12 -19.95
CA ARG A 4 -1.91 40.79 -18.82
C ARG A 4 -2.93 41.92 -18.66
N ARG A 5 -4.21 41.57 -18.56
CA ARG A 5 -5.30 42.55 -18.33
C ARG A 5 -5.21 43.07 -16.90
N LYS A 6 -5.57 44.35 -16.69
CA LYS A 6 -5.72 44.89 -15.34
C LYS A 6 -6.90 44.21 -14.66
N MET A 7 -6.71 43.83 -13.40
CA MET A 7 -7.74 43.25 -12.54
C MET A 7 -8.04 44.26 -11.41
N ALA A 8 -9.30 44.37 -11.03
CA ALA A 8 -9.74 45.20 -9.91
C ALA A 8 -10.58 44.34 -8.96
N LEU A 9 -10.43 44.56 -7.67
CA LEU A 9 -11.20 43.90 -6.63
C LEU A 9 -12.29 44.88 -6.16
N GLY A 10 -13.54 44.44 -6.16
CA GLY A 10 -14.65 45.23 -5.60
C GLY A 10 -14.65 45.13 -4.07
N ALA A 11 -14.78 46.27 -3.40
CA ALA A 11 -14.80 46.33 -1.93
C ALA A 11 -16.18 45.99 -1.32
N GLU A 12 -17.25 46.03 -2.10
CA GLU A 12 -18.64 45.91 -1.60
C GLU A 12 -18.93 44.58 -0.86
N ASN A 13 -18.24 43.49 -1.22
CA ASN A 13 -18.40 42.17 -0.61
C ASN A 13 -17.16 41.74 0.19
N MET A 14 -16.26 42.67 0.50
CA MET A 14 -15.03 42.38 1.22
C MET A 14 -15.27 42.55 2.73
N PRO A 15 -14.98 41.54 3.56
CA PRO A 15 -14.95 41.72 5.01
C PRO A 15 -14.05 42.89 5.41
N ASP A 16 -14.46 43.67 6.41
CA ASP A 16 -13.77 44.91 6.81
C ASP A 16 -12.31 44.65 7.23
N ASP A 17 -12.06 43.54 7.93
CA ASP A 17 -10.72 43.09 8.34
C ASP A 17 -9.80 42.82 7.14
N VAL A 18 -10.32 42.14 6.11
CA VAL A 18 -9.58 41.89 4.87
C VAL A 18 -9.34 43.19 4.11
N TYR A 19 -10.34 44.08 4.06
CA TYR A 19 -10.22 45.37 3.39
C TYR A 19 -9.13 46.24 4.03
N GLU A 20 -9.11 46.35 5.37
CA GLU A 20 -8.11 47.13 6.10
C GLU A 20 -6.70 46.66 5.78
N ILE A 21 -6.46 45.35 5.82
CA ILE A 21 -5.15 44.76 5.50
C ILE A 21 -4.75 45.08 4.06
N LEU A 22 -5.63 44.85 3.08
CA LEU A 22 -5.32 45.12 1.68
C LEU A 22 -5.13 46.63 1.41
N ASN A 23 -5.86 47.49 2.11
CA ASN A 23 -5.74 48.93 1.99
C ASN A 23 -4.42 49.45 2.59
N GLU A 24 -3.98 48.90 3.72
CA GLU A 24 -2.66 49.18 4.29
C GLU A 24 -1.54 48.76 3.33
N LYS A 25 -1.63 47.56 2.75
CA LYS A 25 -0.66 47.08 1.76
C LYS A 25 -0.72 47.84 0.43
N SER A 26 -1.87 48.39 0.07
CA SER A 26 -2.02 49.29 -1.08
C SER A 26 -1.28 50.60 -0.82
N SER A 27 -1.46 51.17 0.37
CA SER A 27 -0.80 52.40 0.80
C SER A 27 0.72 52.25 0.86
N SER A 28 1.23 51.07 1.24
CA SER A 28 2.66 50.75 1.21
C SER A 28 3.20 50.36 -0.18
N ARG A 29 2.36 50.38 -1.23
CA ARG A 29 2.68 49.92 -2.61
C ARG A 29 3.09 48.44 -2.71
N GLN A 30 2.68 47.61 -1.74
CA GLN A 30 3.02 46.19 -1.66
C GLN A 30 1.85 45.27 -1.99
N LEU A 31 0.65 45.81 -2.26
CA LEU A 31 -0.57 45.03 -2.51
C LEU A 31 -0.39 43.91 -3.54
N THR A 32 0.27 44.19 -4.67
CA THR A 32 0.47 43.18 -5.72
C THR A 32 1.38 42.05 -5.25
N SER A 33 2.45 42.33 -4.52
CA SER A 33 3.33 41.29 -3.97
C SER A 33 2.58 40.45 -2.95
N TYR A 34 1.85 41.11 -2.05
CA TYR A 34 1.08 40.45 -1.01
C TYR A 34 0.02 39.50 -1.57
N VAL A 35 -0.73 39.93 -2.58
CA VAL A 35 -1.74 39.07 -3.24
C VAL A 35 -1.08 37.89 -3.95
N VAL A 36 0.06 38.09 -4.61
CA VAL A 36 0.82 36.99 -5.24
C VAL A 36 1.28 35.98 -4.21
N ASP A 37 1.84 36.44 -3.09
CA ASP A 37 2.32 35.59 -2.01
C ASP A 37 1.17 34.82 -1.36
N LEU A 38 0.00 35.44 -1.19
CA LEU A 38 -1.19 34.80 -0.62
C LEU A 38 -1.66 33.63 -1.50
N VAL A 39 -1.76 33.84 -2.82
CA VAL A 39 -2.16 32.80 -3.78
C VAL A 39 -1.12 31.68 -3.85
N GLN A 40 0.18 32.02 -3.83
CA GLN A 40 1.24 31.01 -3.81
C GLN A 40 1.24 30.19 -2.52
N ASN A 41 0.96 30.84 -1.39
CA ASN A 41 0.90 30.16 -0.10
C ASN A 41 -0.31 29.22 -0.02
N GLU A 42 -1.47 29.62 -0.53
CA GLU A 42 -2.65 28.74 -0.63
C GLU A 42 -2.32 27.43 -1.36
N GLN A 43 -1.65 27.52 -2.52
CA GLN A 43 -1.22 26.34 -3.26
C GLN A 43 -0.23 25.47 -2.49
N ARG A 44 0.69 26.08 -1.74
CA ARG A 44 1.66 25.35 -0.90
C ARG A 44 0.97 24.67 0.28
N TYR A 45 -0.03 25.31 0.89
CA TYR A 45 -0.82 24.73 1.98
C TYR A 45 -1.61 23.50 1.50
N GLU A 46 -2.25 23.57 0.34
CA GLU A 46 -2.93 22.42 -0.26
C GLU A 46 -1.98 21.24 -0.49
N GLN A 47 -0.79 21.50 -1.03
CA GLN A 47 0.24 20.47 -1.19
C GLN A 47 0.72 19.90 0.15
N LEU A 48 0.82 20.74 1.18
CA LEU A 48 1.21 20.30 2.51
C LEU A 48 0.12 19.41 3.14
N MET A 49 -1.15 19.75 2.97
CA MET A 49 -2.28 18.95 3.45
C MET A 49 -2.33 17.59 2.77
N GLN A 50 -2.11 17.51 1.46
CA GLN A 50 -2.00 16.23 0.75
C GLN A 50 -0.84 15.38 1.27
N LYS A 51 0.31 16.00 1.57
CA LYS A 51 1.45 15.29 2.17
C LYS A 51 1.13 14.79 3.57
N LEU A 52 0.48 15.61 4.41
CA LEU A 52 0.03 15.22 5.74
C LEU A 52 -0.93 14.03 5.68
N GLU A 53 -1.92 14.06 4.80
CA GLU A 53 -2.84 12.93 4.57
C GLU A 53 -2.09 11.66 4.14
N SER A 54 -1.07 11.79 3.27
CA SER A 54 -0.24 10.66 2.86
C SER A 54 0.58 10.08 4.02
N VAL A 55 1.06 10.93 4.93
CA VAL A 55 1.82 10.51 6.11
C VAL A 55 0.90 9.81 7.10
N GLU A 56 -0.29 10.36 7.35
CA GLU A 56 -1.31 9.75 8.21
C GLU A 56 -1.69 8.35 7.70
N LYS A 57 -1.95 8.20 6.39
CA LYS A 57 -2.19 6.88 5.78
C LYS A 57 -1.04 5.91 6.01
N ARG A 58 0.21 6.37 5.87
CA ARG A 58 1.39 5.52 6.12
C ARG A 58 1.56 5.14 7.58
N LEU A 59 1.25 6.04 8.52
CA LEU A 59 1.26 5.74 9.95
C LEU A 59 0.18 4.72 10.32
N ASN A 60 -1.02 4.88 9.77
CA ASN A 60 -2.10 3.91 9.95
C ASN A 60 -1.71 2.53 9.41
N LEU A 61 -1.06 2.47 8.23
CA LEU A 61 -0.51 1.21 7.72
C LEU A 61 0.55 0.64 8.66
N LEU A 62 1.42 1.46 9.22
CA LEU A 62 2.45 1.01 10.15
C LEU A 62 1.85 0.41 11.43
N ASN A 63 0.82 1.05 11.99
CA ASN A 63 0.04 0.52 13.10
C ASN A 63 -0.61 -0.82 12.75
N THR A 64 -1.11 -0.99 11.52
CA THR A 64 -1.66 -2.30 11.10
C THR A 64 -0.59 -3.38 10.96
N VAL A 65 0.63 -3.01 10.53
CA VAL A 65 1.75 -3.94 10.44
C VAL A 65 2.23 -4.33 11.83
N GLU A 66 2.36 -3.37 12.74
CA GLU A 66 2.71 -3.61 14.15
C GLU A 66 1.69 -4.55 14.80
N ASN A 67 0.40 -4.28 14.66
CA ASN A 67 -0.65 -5.18 15.17
C ASN A 67 -0.60 -6.58 14.55
N LYS A 68 -0.28 -6.71 13.24
CA LYS A 68 -0.12 -8.02 12.59
C LYS A 68 1.13 -8.75 13.08
N LEU A 69 2.23 -8.04 13.31
CA LEU A 69 3.45 -8.62 13.88
C LEU A 69 3.19 -9.07 15.31
N ASP A 70 2.54 -8.25 16.14
CA ASP A 70 2.13 -8.64 17.49
C ASP A 70 1.22 -9.87 17.47
N GLN A 71 0.27 -9.97 16.53
CA GLN A 71 -0.53 -11.17 16.34
C GLN A 71 0.30 -12.39 15.94
N LEU A 72 1.28 -12.25 15.04
CA LEU A 72 2.18 -13.34 14.65
C LEU A 72 3.10 -13.76 15.81
N LEU A 73 3.52 -12.82 16.65
CA LEU A 73 4.33 -13.08 17.85
C LEU A 73 3.48 -13.70 18.97
N SER A 74 2.24 -13.22 19.17
CA SER A 74 1.31 -13.67 20.21
C SER A 74 0.71 -15.03 19.90
N ASN A 75 0.45 -15.32 18.62
CA ASN A 75 0.02 -16.64 18.16
C ASN A 75 1.16 -17.66 18.17
N GLY A 76 2.31 -17.26 18.73
CA GLY A 76 3.56 -17.96 18.64
C GLY A 76 4.08 -17.87 17.22
N PHE A 77 5.37 -17.57 17.07
CA PHE A 77 6.09 -18.25 16.01
C PHE A 77 5.63 -19.71 16.05
N VAL A 78 5.05 -20.21 14.97
CA VAL A 78 5.18 -21.63 14.68
C VAL A 78 6.68 -21.79 14.57
N THR A 79 7.34 -22.02 15.72
CA THR A 79 8.51 -22.88 15.79
C THR A 79 8.12 -23.98 14.85
N ILE A 80 8.73 -23.97 13.67
CA ILE A 80 8.87 -25.18 12.88
C ILE A 80 9.43 -26.12 13.92
N GLN A 81 8.55 -26.92 14.54
CA GLN A 81 8.96 -28.00 15.40
C GLN A 81 9.83 -28.77 14.44
N LYS A 82 11.15 -28.65 14.62
CA LYS A 82 12.11 -29.57 14.06
C LYS A 82 11.50 -30.90 14.43
N GLN A 83 10.85 -31.55 13.44
CA GLN A 83 9.94 -32.66 13.69
C GLN A 83 10.71 -33.57 14.62
N THR A 84 10.29 -33.62 15.88
CA THR A 84 10.86 -34.57 16.81
C THR A 84 10.46 -35.88 16.22
N ASP A 85 11.47 -36.59 15.71
CA ASP A 85 11.36 -37.90 15.09
C ASP A 85 10.22 -38.65 15.77
N PHE A 86 9.13 -38.84 15.00
CA PHE A 86 8.01 -39.65 15.44
C PHE A 86 8.60 -41.01 15.79
N LYS A 87 8.75 -41.31 17.09
CA LYS A 87 8.89 -42.67 17.59
C LYS A 87 7.54 -43.38 17.48
N GLY A 88 7.02 -43.47 16.26
CA GLY A 88 6.15 -44.56 15.87
C GLY A 88 7.06 -45.60 15.24
N GLU A 89 6.95 -46.86 15.65
CA GLU A 89 7.66 -47.96 15.00
C GLU A 89 7.40 -47.89 13.49
N GLU A 90 8.37 -47.40 12.73
CA GLU A 90 8.36 -47.54 11.28
C GLU A 90 8.46 -49.05 10.99
N PRO A 91 7.56 -49.64 10.19
CA PRO A 91 7.80 -50.98 9.70
C PRO A 91 9.09 -50.93 8.87
N ASP A 92 10.08 -51.75 9.24
CA ASP A 92 11.36 -51.86 8.51
C ASP A 92 11.10 -51.91 7.00
N LEU A 93 11.37 -50.78 6.32
CA LEU A 93 11.23 -50.69 4.88
C LEU A 93 12.32 -51.55 4.26
N LYS A 94 11.94 -52.73 3.76
CA LYS A 94 12.85 -53.59 3.01
C LYS A 94 13.05 -53.01 1.62
N GLU A 95 14.29 -52.63 1.34
CA GLU A 95 14.70 -52.15 0.03
C GLU A 95 14.39 -53.21 -1.05
N GLY A 96 13.67 -52.80 -2.11
CA GLY A 96 13.31 -53.68 -3.22
C GLY A 96 14.52 -54.01 -4.09
N LYS A 97 14.60 -55.26 -4.57
CA LYS A 97 15.70 -55.72 -5.42
C LYS A 97 15.44 -55.37 -6.89
N ILE A 98 16.32 -54.57 -7.49
CA ILE A 98 16.28 -54.27 -8.93
C ILE A 98 16.66 -55.53 -9.70
N ILE A 99 15.76 -55.99 -10.57
CA ILE A 99 15.97 -57.12 -11.48
C ILE A 99 16.06 -56.62 -12.92
N ASN A 100 17.07 -57.07 -13.65
CA ASN A 100 17.19 -56.79 -15.09
C ASN A 100 16.21 -57.68 -15.86
N ALA A 101 15.03 -57.15 -16.16
CA ALA A 101 14.05 -57.81 -17.02
C ALA A 101 14.42 -57.56 -18.50
N THR A 102 14.51 -58.63 -19.29
CA THR A 102 14.90 -58.56 -20.71
C THR A 102 13.77 -58.12 -21.65
N GLU A 103 12.51 -58.22 -21.21
CA GLU A 103 11.35 -57.78 -22.00
C GLU A 103 10.26 -57.25 -21.07
N VAL A 104 9.79 -56.03 -21.34
CA VAL A 104 8.73 -55.36 -20.60
C VAL A 104 7.50 -55.32 -21.49
N ILE A 105 6.51 -56.16 -21.20
CA ILE A 105 5.24 -56.16 -21.94
C ILE A 105 4.32 -55.15 -21.26
N GLY A 106 4.12 -54.01 -21.91
CA GLY A 106 3.17 -52.99 -21.47
C GLY A 106 1.76 -53.32 -21.96
N GLY A 107 0.82 -53.43 -21.04
CA GLY A 107 -0.61 -53.50 -21.33
C GLY A 107 -1.37 -52.90 -20.16
N ILE A 108 -2.41 -52.11 -20.44
CA ILE A 108 -3.36 -51.68 -19.43
C ILE A 108 -4.19 -52.93 -19.10
N ALA A 109 -4.22 -53.34 -17.83
CA ALA A 109 -5.06 -54.44 -17.42
C ALA A 109 -6.52 -54.07 -17.74
N LYS A 110 -7.34 -55.02 -18.21
CA LYS A 110 -8.75 -54.75 -18.52
C LYS A 110 -9.56 -54.25 -17.32
N GLU A 111 -9.01 -54.41 -16.12
CA GLU A 111 -9.58 -53.89 -14.86
C GLU A 111 -9.38 -52.38 -14.72
N ASP A 112 -8.34 -51.80 -15.33
CA ASP A 112 -8.06 -50.36 -15.35
C ASP A 112 -8.80 -49.62 -16.48
N SER A 113 -9.54 -50.33 -17.34
CA SER A 113 -10.40 -49.70 -18.35
C SER A 113 -11.80 -49.47 -17.77
N GLU A 114 -11.93 -48.59 -16.79
CA GLU A 114 -13.24 -48.02 -16.47
C GLU A 114 -13.55 -46.95 -17.52
N GLU A 115 -14.37 -47.32 -18.52
CA GLU A 115 -15.03 -46.36 -19.41
C GLU A 115 -15.98 -45.51 -18.57
N ALA A 116 -15.50 -44.34 -18.13
CA ALA A 116 -16.37 -43.32 -17.56
C ALA A 116 -17.16 -42.68 -18.71
N ASP A 117 -18.43 -43.05 -18.84
CA ASP A 117 -19.40 -42.38 -19.72
C ASP A 117 -19.58 -40.92 -19.22
N PHE A 118 -19.22 -39.95 -20.07
CA PHE A 118 -19.38 -38.52 -19.84
C PHE A 118 -20.71 -38.00 -20.40
#